data_AF-A0A147IS50-F1
#
_entry.id   AF-A0A147IS50-F1
#
_cell.length_a   1.000
_cell.length_b   1.000
_cell.length_c   1.000
_cell.angle_alpha   90.00
_cell.angle_beta   90.00
_cell.angle_gamma   90.00
#
_symmetry.space_group_name_H-M   'P 1'
#
loop_
_entity.id
_entity.type
_entity.pdbx_description
1 polymer ?
#
loop_
_entity_poly.entity_id
_entity_poly.type
_entity_poly.pdbx_seq_one_letter_code
_entity_poly.pdbx_strand_id
1 'polypeptide(L)' 'MTIFVEPLCDQYEVPPKGEALVILQNGYPHSIDIHPDNWVSIWNEGPKLATVELFDEHQFSRPMSQSK' A
#
# COMPACT_ATOMS: atom_id res chain seq x y z
N MET A 1 -2.18 -34.28 -6.74
CA MET A 1 -3.00 -33.16 -6.24
C MET A 1 -2.18 -31.90 -6.45
N THR A 2 -2.70 -30.94 -7.22
CA THR A 2 -2.03 -29.67 -7.49
C THR A 2 -2.78 -28.60 -6.73
N ILE A 3 -2.09 -27.85 -5.87
CA ILE A 3 -2.65 -26.71 -5.13
C ILE A 3 -2.06 -25.47 -5.77
N PHE A 4 -2.93 -24.56 -6.23
CA PHE A 4 -2.54 -23.21 -6.61
C PHE A 4 -2.74 -22.30 -5.40
N VAL A 5 -1.67 -21.66 -4.97
CA VAL A 5 -1.70 -20.59 -3.97
C VAL A 5 -1.27 -19.34 -4.70
N GLU A 6 -2.22 -18.47 -5.02
CA GLU A 6 -1.91 -17.08 -5.35
C GLU A 6 -1.87 -16.31 -4.03
N PRO A 7 -0.69 -15.89 -3.54
CA PRO A 7 -0.68 -14.88 -2.51
C PRO A 7 -1.34 -13.62 -3.10
N LEU A 8 -2.48 -13.23 -2.55
CA LEU A 8 -3.13 -11.95 -2.85
C LEU A 8 -2.27 -10.83 -2.25
N CYS A 9 -1.14 -10.57 -2.89
CA CYS A 9 -0.27 -9.45 -2.58
C CYS A 9 -0.31 -8.55 -3.81
N ASP A 10 -1.03 -7.43 -3.69
CA ASP A 10 -1.14 -6.47 -4.78
C ASP A 10 0.11 -5.59 -4.77
N GLN A 11 0.76 -5.46 -5.93
CA GLN A 11 1.92 -4.58 -6.13
C GLN A 11 1.50 -3.37 -6.97
N TYR A 12 1.92 -2.19 -6.53
CA TYR A 12 1.69 -0.93 -7.22
C TYR A 12 3.00 -0.18 -7.42
N GLU A 13 3.30 0.16 -8.67
CA GLU A 13 4.42 1.03 -9.02
C GLU A 13 4.07 2.49 -8.69
N VAL A 14 4.92 3.15 -7.91
CA VAL A 14 4.79 4.56 -7.54
C VAL A 14 5.67 5.39 -8.46
N PRO A 15 5.11 6.43 -9.12
CA PRO A 15 5.91 7.32 -9.95
C PRO A 15 7.10 7.92 -9.17
N PRO A 16 8.25 8.16 -9.82
CA PRO A 16 9.36 8.84 -9.17
C PRO A 16 8.93 10.21 -8.61
N LYS A 17 9.13 10.43 -7.30
CA LYS A 17 8.63 11.61 -6.53
C LYS A 17 7.11 11.69 -6.35
N GLY A 18 6.39 10.65 -6.78
CA GLY A 18 4.97 10.48 -6.55
C GLY A 18 4.65 10.00 -5.15
N GLU A 19 3.37 9.71 -4.93
CA GLU A 19 2.82 9.18 -3.68
C GLU A 19 1.77 8.11 -3.97
N ALA A 20 1.58 7.19 -3.02
CA ALA A 20 0.49 6.24 -3.02
C ALA A 20 -0.39 6.47 -1.78
N LEU A 21 -1.67 6.75 -1.99
CA LEU A 21 -2.68 6.74 -0.93
C LEU A 21 -3.26 5.33 -0.83
N VAL A 22 -3.02 4.68 0.31
CA VAL A 22 -3.53 3.34 0.59
C VAL A 22 -4.68 3.43 1.59
N ILE A 23 -5.88 3.03 1.17
CA ILE A 23 -7.09 3.02 2.01
C ILE A 23 -7.40 1.57 2.39
N LEU A 24 -7.37 1.31 3.69
CA LEU A 24 -7.59 -0.01 4.28
C LEU A 24 -8.85 -0.06 5.12
N GLN A 25 -9.44 -1.25 5.24
CA GLN A 25 -10.56 -1.47 6.12
C GLN A 25 -10.10 -1.53 7.58
N ASN A 26 -10.68 -0.69 8.44
CA ASN A 26 -10.38 -0.71 9.86
C ASN A 26 -10.80 -2.04 10.52
N GLY A 27 -10.01 -2.51 11.48
CA GLY A 27 -10.29 -3.72 12.27
C GLY A 27 -9.84 -5.04 11.64
N TYR A 28 -9.14 -5.01 10.50
CA TYR A 28 -8.61 -6.21 9.84
C TYR A 28 -7.08 -6.16 9.73
N PRO A 29 -6.40 -7.32 9.82
CA PRO A 29 -4.96 -7.40 9.59
C PRO A 29 -4.59 -6.93 8.20
N HIS A 30 -3.47 -6.21 8.13
CA HIS A 30 -2.88 -5.71 6.91
C HIS A 30 -1.37 -5.63 7.07
N SER A 31 -0.66 -5.75 5.95
CA SER A 31 0.77 -5.51 5.85
C SER A 31 1.05 -4.66 4.62
N ILE A 32 1.95 -3.69 4.77
CA ILE A 32 2.43 -2.84 3.68
C ILE A 32 3.95 -2.92 3.70
N ASP A 33 4.55 -3.21 2.55
CA ASP A 33 5.99 -3.17 2.36
C ASP A 33 6.35 -2.19 1.23
N ILE A 34 7.45 -1.46 1.40
CA ILE A 34 7.90 -0.40 0.48
C ILE A 34 9.27 -0.79 -0.04
N HIS A 35 9.36 -0.97 -1.35
CA HIS A 35 10.61 -1.35 -2.01
C HIS A 35 11.42 -0.12 -2.44
N PRO A 36 12.76 -0.18 -2.41
CA PRO A 36 13.63 0.91 -2.89
C PRO A 36 13.45 1.27 -4.37
N ASP A 37 12.86 0.39 -5.18
CA ASP A 37 12.60 0.61 -6.60
C ASP A 37 11.30 1.39 -6.88
N ASN A 38 10.76 2.09 -5.88
CA ASN A 38 9.51 2.87 -5.93
C ASN A 38 8.25 2.03 -6.19
N TRP A 39 8.15 0.84 -5.59
CA TRP A 39 6.87 0.12 -5.57
C TRP A 39 6.48 -0.25 -4.15
N VAL A 40 5.18 -0.45 -3.97
CA VAL A 40 4.57 -0.85 -2.70
C VAL A 40 3.80 -2.14 -2.91
N SER A 41 3.97 -3.10 -1.99
CA SER A 41 3.13 -4.29 -1.92
C SER A 41 2.20 -4.22 -0.72
N ILE A 42 0.95 -4.63 -0.94
CA ILE A 42 -0.11 -4.58 0.06
C ILE A 42 -0.71 -5.96 0.20
N TRP A 43 -0.74 -6.41 1.44
CA TRP A 43 -1.52 -7.57 1.85
C TRP A 43 -2.63 -7.11 2.78
N ASN A 44 -3.87 -7.47 2.46
CA ASN A 44 -5.05 -7.05 3.19
C ASN A 44 -5.98 -8.25 3.40
N GLU A 45 -6.18 -8.64 4.67
CA GLU A 45 -7.04 -9.78 5.04
C GLU A 45 -8.51 -9.37 5.24
N GLY A 46 -8.84 -8.10 5.00
CA GLY A 46 -10.22 -7.62 5.03
C GLY A 46 -11.10 -8.26 3.96
N PRO A 47 -12.43 -8.34 4.18
CA PRO A 47 -13.38 -8.82 3.16
C PRO A 47 -13.46 -7.91 1.92
N LYS A 48 -12.82 -6.74 1.96
CA LYS A 48 -12.69 -5.81 0.84
C LYS A 48 -11.22 -5.67 0.48
N LEU A 49 -10.93 -5.55 -0.82
CA LEU A 49 -9.59 -5.22 -1.31
C LEU A 49 -9.14 -3.84 -0.81
N ALA A 50 -7.82 -3.65 -0.73
CA ALA A 50 -7.27 -2.32 -0.51
C ALA A 50 -7.62 -1.41 -1.68
N THR A 51 -7.90 -0.13 -1.41
CA THR A 51 -8.00 0.87 -2.47
C THR A 51 -6.69 1.64 -2.53
N VAL A 52 -6.12 1.77 -3.72
CA VAL A 52 -4.85 2.47 -3.93
C VAL A 52 -5.04 3.54 -4.99
N GLU A 53 -4.67 4.76 -4.64
CA GLU A 53 -4.59 5.89 -5.57
C GLU A 53 -3.14 6.31 -5.72
N LEU A 54 -2.68 6.48 -6.96
CA LEU A 54 -1.32 6.86 -7.30
C LEU A 54 -1.31 8.31 -7.79
N PHE A 55 -0.32 9.07 -7.32
CA PHE A 55 -0.11 10.45 -7.69
C PHE A 55 1.30 10.63 -8.25
N ASP A 56 1.42 11.44 -9.30
CA ASP A 56 2.73 11.75 -9.92
C ASP A 56 3.57 12.71 -9.08
N GLU A 57 2.94 13.43 -8.13
CA GLU A 57 3.57 14.42 -7.27
C GLU A 57 3.09 14.26 -5.82
N HIS A 58 3.87 14.77 -4.87
CA HIS A 58 3.48 14.79 -3.46
C HIS A 58 2.20 15.61 -3.23
N GLN A 59 1.15 14.96 -2.74
CA GLN A 59 -0.15 15.57 -2.40
C GLN A 59 -0.25 15.89 -0.91
N PHE A 60 0.38 15.08 -0.06
CA PHE A 60 0.22 15.20 1.39
C PHE A 60 1.42 15.89 2.02
N SER A 61 1.18 17.04 2.66
CA SER A 61 2.19 17.66 3.52
C SER A 61 2.59 16.66 4.61
N ARG A 62 3.90 16.41 4.76
CA ARG A 62 4.43 15.52 5.81
C ARG A 62 3.75 15.83 7.15
N PRO A 63 3.26 14.82 7.90
CA PRO A 63 2.77 15.09 9.24
C PRO A 63 3.88 15.77 10.02
N MET A 64 3.59 16.92 10.63
CA MET A 64 4.51 17.54 11.58
C MET A 64 4.89 16.45 12.57
N SER A 65 6.19 16.16 12.68
CA SER A 65 6.73 15.28 13.71
C SER A 65 6.04 15.63 15.03
N GLN A 66 5.26 14.70 15.59
CA GLN A 66 4.81 14.85 16.96
C GLN A 66 6.07 14.80 17.82
N SER A 67 6.58 15.98 18.17
CA SER A 67 7.58 16.14 19.21
C SER A 67 7.02 15.48 20.47
N LYS A 68 7.76 14.48 20.97
CA LYS A 68 7.49 13.84 22.25
C LYS A 68 7.47 14.86 23.39
#